data_AF-E1R123-F1
#
_entry.id   AF-E1R123-F1
#
_cell.length_a   1.000
_cell.length_b   1.000
_cell.length_c   1.000
_cell.angle_alpha   90.00
_cell.angle_beta   90.00
_cell.angle_gamma   90.00
#
_symmetry.space_group_name_H-M   'P 1'
#
loop_
_entity.id
_entity.type
_entity.pdbx_description
1 polymer ?
#
loop_
_entity_poly.entity_id
_entity_poly.type
_entity_poly.pdbx_seq_one_letter_code
_entity_poly.pdbx_strand_id
1 'polypeptide(L)'
;MFGFGRLGPMELILIFVIALLIFGPKKLPEIGKSLGSAIREFRAHSNKLTEELSLDETKAPAGQVPKPETSEATVAQVSSKEEQK
;
A
#
# COMPACT_ATOMS: atom_id res chain seq x y z
N MET A 1 -0.46 -31.64 -15.48
CA MET A 1 -0.21 -32.27 -14.15
C MET A 1 -0.19 -31.16 -13.12
N PHE A 2 -1.28 -31.02 -12.34
CA PHE A 2 -1.51 -29.97 -11.34
C PHE A 2 -0.72 -30.30 -10.06
N GLY A 3 0.57 -29.93 -10.02
CA GLY A 3 1.48 -30.22 -8.91
C GLY A 3 1.83 -28.98 -8.10
N PHE A 4 1.83 -29.16 -6.77
CA PHE A 4 2.12 -28.26 -5.62
C PHE A 4 3.19 -27.14 -5.76
N GLY A 5 3.97 -27.08 -6.84
CA GLY A 5 4.94 -26.00 -7.11
C GLY A 5 4.35 -24.79 -7.84
N ARG A 6 3.09 -24.86 -8.28
CA ARG A 6 2.36 -23.74 -8.88
C ARG A 6 1.02 -23.56 -8.18
N LEU A 7 1.06 -23.15 -6.92
CA LEU A 7 -0.09 -22.48 -6.28
C LEU A 7 -0.33 -21.18 -7.04
N GLY A 8 -0.93 -21.31 -8.22
CA GLY A 8 -1.32 -20.19 -9.04
C GLY A 8 -2.47 -19.46 -8.37
N PRO A 9 -2.75 -18.21 -8.79
CA PRO A 9 -3.88 -17.45 -8.28
C PRO A 9 -5.20 -18.24 -8.32
N MET A 10 -5.39 -19.09 -9.33
CA MET A 10 -6.58 -19.94 -9.46
C MET A 10 -6.73 -20.99 -8.34
N GLU A 11 -5.64 -21.64 -7.93
CA GLU A 11 -5.67 -22.65 -6.86
C GLU A 11 -5.93 -21.98 -5.50
N LEU A 12 -5.29 -20.82 -5.27
CA LEU A 12 -5.56 -20.01 -4.07
C LEU A 12 -7.01 -19.54 -4.01
N ILE A 13 -7.59 -19.11 -5.14
CA ILE A 13 -9.01 -18.74 -5.21
C ILE A 13 -9.91 -19.93 -4.86
N LEU A 14 -9.62 -21.13 -5.37
CA LEU A 14 -10.42 -22.32 -5.05
C LEU A 14 -10.39 -22.65 -3.56
N ILE A 15 -9.21 -22.65 -2.95
CA ILE A 15 -9.04 -22.87 -1.50
C ILE A 15 -9.75 -21.76 -0.71
N PHE A 16 -9.64 -20.51 -1.17
CA PHE A 16 -10.27 -19.36 -0.54
C PHE A 16 -11.80 -19.47 -0.57
N VAL A 17 -12.39 -19.92 -1.69
CA VAL A 17 -13.84 -20.15 -1.78
C VAL A 17 -14.29 -21.22 -0.77
N ILE A 18 -13.56 -22.32 -0.63
CA ILE A 18 -13.87 -23.36 0.37
C ILE A 18 -13.75 -22.79 1.80
N ALA A 19 -12.68 -22.06 2.09
CA ALA A 19 -12.50 -21.40 3.37
C ALA A 19 -13.61 -20.39 3.65
N LEU A 20 -14.08 -19.67 2.63
CA LEU A 20 -15.20 -18.74 2.71
C LEU A 20 -16.54 -19.41 2.97
N LEU A 21 -16.76 -20.65 2.54
CA LEU A 21 -17.97 -21.40 2.90
C LEU A 21 -17.96 -21.79 4.38
N ILE A 22 -16.79 -22.12 4.93
CA ILE A 22 -16.63 -22.51 6.34
C ILE A 22 -16.69 -21.29 7.26
N PHE A 23 -15.89 -20.26 6.97
CA PHE A 23 -15.75 -19.06 7.81
C PHE A 23 -16.74 -17.95 7.46
N GLY A 24 -17.26 -17.92 6.23
CA GLY A 24 -18.14 -16.87 5.72
C GLY A 24 -17.40 -15.67 5.13
N PRO A 25 -17.91 -15.06 4.04
CA PRO A 25 -17.29 -13.88 3.39
C PRO A 25 -17.29 -12.62 4.25
N LYS A 26 -18.10 -12.57 5.30
CA LYS A 26 -18.14 -11.45 6.25
C LYS A 26 -16.97 -11.48 7.25
N LYS A 27 -16.40 -12.66 7.53
CA LYS A 27 -15.35 -12.81 8.56
C LYS A 27 -13.97 -12.37 8.07
N LEU A 28 -13.65 -12.55 6.79
CA LEU A 28 -12.39 -12.07 6.23
C LEU A 28 -12.19 -10.55 6.31
N PRO A 29 -13.14 -9.68 5.90
CA PRO A 29 -12.96 -8.24 6.04
C PRO A 29 -12.98 -7.79 7.51
N GLU A 30 -13.69 -8.52 8.38
CA GLU A 30 -13.70 -8.25 9.82
C GLU A 30 -12.31 -8.46 10.45
N ILE A 31 -11.68 -9.61 10.15
CA ILE A 31 -10.30 -9.93 10.58
C ILE A 31 -9.28 -9.00 9.92
N GLY A 32 -9.45 -8.70 8.63
CA GLY A 32 -8.57 -7.79 7.90
C GLY A 32 -8.60 -6.36 8.47
N LYS A 33 -9.76 -5.87 8.91
CA LYS A 33 -9.89 -4.56 9.57
C LYS A 33 -9.18 -4.53 10.91
N SER A 34 -9.38 -5.54 11.76
CA SER A 34 -8.72 -5.56 13.08
C SER A 34 -7.21 -5.73 12.97
N LEU A 35 -6.74 -6.64 12.11
CA LEU A 35 -5.32 -6.84 11.84
C LEU A 35 -4.69 -5.61 11.17
N GLY A 36 -5.40 -4.98 10.24
CA GLY A 36 -4.94 -3.77 9.55
C GLY A 36 -4.75 -2.59 10.51
N SER A 37 -5.71 -2.37 11.42
CA SER A 37 -5.56 -1.36 12.47
C SER A 37 -4.39 -1.67 13.39
N ALA A 38 -4.25 -2.93 13.83
CA ALA A 38 -3.13 -3.36 14.68
C ALA A 38 -1.76 -3.15 13.99
N ILE A 39 -1.64 -3.50 12.71
CA ILE A 39 -0.40 -3.28 11.93
C ILE A 39 -0.13 -1.77 11.77
N ARG A 40 -1.16 -0.95 11.53
CA ARG A 40 -1.03 0.50 11.38
C ARG A 40 -0.53 1.15 12.66
N GLU A 41 -1.13 0.80 13.78
CA GLU A 41 -0.72 1.28 15.10
C GLU A 41 0.70 0.80 15.44
N PHE A 42 0.99 -0.49 15.21
CA PHE A 42 2.33 -1.05 15.40
C PHE A 42 3.37 -0.28 14.59
N ARG A 43 3.13 -0.03 13.30
CA ARG A 43 4.03 0.76 12.44
C ARG A 43 4.21 2.20 12.95
N ALA A 44 3.13 2.85 13.39
CA ALA A 44 3.20 4.23 13.91
C ALA A 44 4.04 4.30 15.19
N HIS A 45 3.84 3.37 16.13
CA HIS A 45 4.62 3.28 17.35
C HIS A 45 6.07 2.89 17.07
N SER A 46 6.33 1.91 16.20
CA SER A 46 7.69 1.54 15.81
C SER A 46 8.44 2.71 15.19
N ASN A 47 7.81 3.49 14.30
CA ASN A 47 8.45 4.65 13.70
C ASN A 47 8.77 5.74 14.72
N LYS A 48 7.86 5.99 15.67
CA LYS A 48 8.08 6.97 16.74
C LYS A 48 9.22 6.54 17.67
N LEU A 49 9.30 5.25 18.01
CA LEU A 49 10.42 4.72 18.80
C LEU A 49 11.74 4.81 18.03
N THR A 50 11.76 4.50 16.74
CA THR A 50 12.94 4.69 15.90
C THR A 50 13.34 6.16 15.85
N GLU A 51 12.40 7.08 15.72
CA GLU A 51 12.67 8.53 15.75
C GLU A 51 13.25 8.95 17.10
N GLU A 52 12.61 8.59 18.22
CA GLU A 52 13.09 8.89 19.58
C GLU A 52 14.50 8.32 19.85
N LEU A 53 14.81 7.13 19.34
CA LEU A 53 16.15 6.52 19.47
C LEU A 53 17.16 7.08 18.47
N SER A 54 16.71 7.63 17.34
CA SER A 54 17.55 8.26 16.31
C SER A 54 17.79 9.75 16.56
N LEU A 55 17.15 10.35 17.57
CA LEU A 55 17.38 11.73 17.98
C LEU A 55 18.76 11.95 18.66
N ASP A 56 19.58 10.91 18.83
CA ASP A 56 21.01 11.04 19.16
C ASP A 56 21.91 11.22 17.90
N GLU A 57 21.41 10.93 16.69
CA GLU A 57 22.13 11.21 15.42
C GLU A 57 21.19 11.70 14.30
N THR A 58 21.22 13.02 14.06
CA THR A 58 20.91 13.73 12.79
C THR A 58 19.76 13.17 11.91
N LYS A 59 18.56 13.71 12.17
CA LYS A 59 17.42 13.98 11.27
C LYS A 59 17.56 13.65 9.77
N ALA A 60 16.67 12.76 9.27
CA ALA A 60 16.17 12.78 7.89
C ALA A 60 14.66 12.45 7.86
N PRO A 61 13.78 13.35 7.39
CA PRO A 61 12.35 13.08 7.24
C PRO A 61 12.09 12.37 5.90
N ALA A 62 11.76 11.09 5.93
CA ALA A 62 11.28 10.37 4.76
C ALA A 62 9.89 9.81 5.06
N GLY A 63 8.85 10.42 4.46
CA GLY A 63 7.49 9.89 4.59
C GLY A 63 6.32 10.81 4.23
N GLN A 64 6.52 11.87 3.44
CA GLN A 64 5.39 12.44 2.69
C GLN A 64 5.16 11.54 1.47
N VAL A 65 4.09 10.77 1.51
CA VAL A 65 3.62 10.01 0.34
C VAL A 65 3.23 11.05 -0.73
N PRO A 66 3.81 11.03 -1.94
CA PRO A 66 3.35 11.87 -3.03
C PRO A 66 1.88 11.54 -3.30
N LYS A 67 1.03 12.55 -3.09
CA LYS A 67 -0.35 12.56 -3.53
C LYS A 67 -0.36 12.26 -5.03
N PRO A 68 -1.10 11.25 -5.51
CA PRO A 68 -1.21 11.00 -6.93
C PRO A 68 -1.99 12.16 -7.55
N GLU A 69 -1.26 13.11 -8.14
CA GLU A 69 -1.82 14.05 -9.11
C GLU A 69 -2.00 13.30 -10.43
N THR A 70 -3.22 12.82 -10.64
CA THR A 70 -3.76 12.64 -11.99
C THR A 70 -5.20 13.10 -11.96
N SER A 71 -5.39 14.38 -12.30
CA SER A 71 -6.62 14.89 -12.85
C SER A 71 -6.25 16.04 -13.79
N GLU A 72 -6.04 15.67 -15.05
CA GLU A 72 -6.44 16.42 -16.24
C GLU A 72 -6.81 17.90 -16.04
N ALA A 73 -5.88 18.79 -16.42
CA ALA A 73 -6.15 20.03 -17.17
C ALA A 73 -4.91 20.92 -17.11
N THR A 74 -4.10 20.91 -18.18
CA THR A 74 -3.36 22.04 -18.79
C THR A 74 -2.31 21.44 -19.73
N VAL A 75 -2.78 20.73 -20.76
CA VAL A 75 -2.08 20.67 -22.05
C VAL A 75 -2.58 21.89 -22.82
N ALA A 76 -1.96 23.05 -22.59
CA ALA A 76 -2.06 24.25 -23.44
C ALA A 76 -1.25 25.37 -22.76
N GLN A 77 -0.33 26.01 -23.48
CA GLN A 77 0.52 27.14 -23.05
C GLN A 77 1.65 26.65 -22.11
N VAL A 78 2.87 26.35 -22.58
CA VAL A 78 3.83 27.30 -23.13
C VAL A 78 4.70 26.56 -24.17
N SER A 79 4.19 26.53 -25.40
CA SER A 79 5.01 26.49 -26.61
C SER A 79 4.81 27.87 -27.24
N SER A 80 5.87 28.46 -27.80
CA SER A 80 5.98 29.84 -28.30
C SER A 80 6.51 30.89 -27.31
N LYS A 81 7.81 30.82 -26.98
CA LYS A 81 8.69 32.01 -26.97
C LYS A 81 10.18 31.65 -26.98
N GLU A 82 10.65 31.02 -28.04
CA GLU A 82 12.10 30.99 -28.33
C GLU A 82 12.34 30.77 -29.83
N GLU A 83 12.03 31.77 -30.66
CA GLU A 83 12.71 31.97 -31.94
C GLU A 83 12.54 33.43 -32.37
N GLN A 84 13.62 34.03 -32.90
CA GLN A 84 13.81 35.44 -33.30
C GLN A 84 14.25 36.43 -32.21
N LYS A 85 15.55 36.37 -31.90
CA LYS A 85 16.42 37.54 -32.06
C LYS A 85 17.69 37.13 -32.78
#